data_AF-A0A919RVV9-F1
#
_entry.id   AF-A0A919RVV9-F1
#
_cell.length_a   1.000
_cell.length_b   1.000
_cell.length_c   1.000
_cell.angle_alpha   90.00
_cell.angle_beta   90.00
_cell.angle_gamma   90.00
#
_symmetry.space_group_name_H-M   'P 1'
#
loop_
_entity.id
_entity.type
_entity.pdbx_description
1 polymer ?
#
loop_
_entity_poly.entity_id
_entity_poly.type
_entity_poly.pdbx_seq_one_letter_code
_entity_poly.pdbx_strand_id
1 'polypeptide(L)'
;MYKINYINISGEDMVYNRIAAVNYAYKYALKPNKEFVYFPLRENVGGDCTNFTSQCLLAGGASMSYSPQPWYYKKLLTPPKYECSISWSVAHSLYWLLRVNDEKGYPGPKGKQITNKNLLELGDIIFLRDSKGLVFHSAIITSFTSNREPLIAQHTFDALNIAIKDTWPRDAIHYLKIYL
;
A
#
# COMPACT_ATOMS: atom_id res chain seq x y z
N MET A 1 -13.74 -29.66 -27.79
CA MET A 1 -13.38 -29.26 -26.40
C MET A 1 -11.93 -28.85 -26.39
N TYR A 2 -11.63 -27.55 -26.39
CA TYR A 2 -10.26 -27.05 -26.31
C TYR A 2 -9.83 -27.01 -24.84
N LYS A 3 -8.90 -27.89 -24.46
CA LYS A 3 -8.19 -27.82 -23.18
C LYS A 3 -7.15 -26.71 -23.30
N ILE A 4 -7.40 -25.59 -22.64
CA ILE A 4 -6.40 -24.53 -22.47
C ILE A 4 -5.45 -25.02 -21.36
N ASN A 5 -4.21 -25.32 -21.74
CA ASN A 5 -3.13 -25.60 -20.80
C ASN A 5 -2.71 -24.27 -20.16
N TYR A 6 -3.01 -24.10 -18.87
CA TYR A 6 -2.39 -23.04 -18.08
C TYR A 6 -0.92 -23.41 -17.90
N ILE A 7 -0.06 -22.66 -18.56
CA ILE A 7 1.37 -22.67 -18.31
C ILE A 7 1.54 -22.04 -16.93
N ASN A 8 1.87 -22.85 -15.93
CA ASN A 8 2.41 -22.36 -14.66
C ASN A 8 3.76 -21.70 -14.98
N ILE A 9 3.76 -20.38 -15.11
CA ILE A 9 4.99 -19.60 -15.17
C ILE A 9 5.51 -19.51 -13.73
N SER A 10 6.39 -20.47 -13.41
CA SER A 10 7.46 -20.45 -12.41
C SER A 10 7.24 -19.64 -11.13
N GLY A 11 7.25 -20.35 -9.99
CA GLY A 11 7.54 -19.79 -8.68
C GLY A 11 8.98 -19.29 -8.58
N GLU A 12 9.24 -18.12 -9.16
CA GLU A 12 10.19 -17.20 -8.56
C GLU A 12 9.53 -16.70 -7.27
N ASP A 13 10.19 -16.90 -6.13
CA ASP A 13 9.90 -16.12 -4.93
C ASP A 13 10.04 -14.65 -5.34
N MET A 14 8.92 -13.99 -5.67
CA MET A 14 8.95 -12.60 -6.07
C MET A 14 9.51 -11.83 -4.88
N VAL A 15 10.71 -11.27 -5.00
CA VAL A 15 11.29 -10.46 -3.93
C VAL A 15 10.68 -9.06 -4.01
N TYR A 16 10.18 -8.55 -2.88
CA TYR A 16 9.69 -7.18 -2.81
C TYR A 16 10.79 -6.18 -3.16
N ASN A 17 10.65 -5.50 -4.31
CA ASN A 17 11.59 -4.49 -4.75
C ASN A 17 11.29 -3.15 -4.06
N ARG A 18 11.83 -3.00 -2.85
CA ARG A 18 11.71 -1.79 -2.02
C ARG A 18 12.11 -0.51 -2.75
N ILE A 19 13.19 -0.58 -3.53
CA ILE A 19 13.71 0.59 -4.27
C ILE A 19 12.69 1.02 -5.33
N ALA A 20 12.09 0.09 -6.06
CA ALA A 20 11.08 0.40 -7.06
C ALA A 20 9.81 1.01 -6.43
N ALA A 21 9.34 0.47 -5.31
CA ALA A 21 8.21 1.03 -4.56
C ALA A 21 8.49 2.47 -4.09
N VAL A 22 9.70 2.73 -3.57
CA VAL A 22 10.12 4.05 -3.10
C VAL A 22 10.29 5.02 -4.26
N ASN A 23 10.90 4.60 -5.37
CA ASN A 23 11.03 5.42 -6.58
C ASN A 23 9.66 5.80 -7.16
N TYR A 24 8.70 4.88 -7.13
CA TYR A 24 7.31 5.19 -7.48
C TYR A 24 6.74 6.28 -6.58
N ALA A 25 6.93 6.15 -5.26
CA ALA A 25 6.48 7.15 -4.31
C ALA A 25 7.14 8.52 -4.56
N TYR A 26 8.46 8.59 -4.76
CA TYR A 26 9.15 9.84 -5.12
C TYR A 26 8.60 10.48 -6.40
N LYS A 27 8.25 9.68 -7.40
CA LYS A 27 7.74 10.16 -8.67
C LYS A 27 6.33 10.75 -8.56
N TYR A 28 5.47 10.15 -7.75
CA TYR A 28 4.04 10.43 -7.79
C TYR A 28 3.46 11.07 -6.52
N ALA A 29 4.18 11.09 -5.39
CA ALA A 29 3.69 11.61 -4.10
C ALA A 29 3.13 13.04 -4.15
N LEU A 30 3.65 13.89 -5.05
CA LEU A 30 3.22 15.28 -5.23
C LEU A 30 2.35 15.49 -6.46
N LYS A 31 2.16 14.45 -7.28
CA LYS A 31 1.39 14.50 -8.52
C LYS A 31 0.85 13.10 -8.85
N PRO A 32 -0.46 12.86 -8.71
CA PRO A 32 -1.03 11.54 -8.93
C PRO A 32 -0.72 10.95 -10.31
N ASN A 33 -0.50 9.63 -10.34
CA ASN A 33 -0.29 8.89 -11.58
C ASN A 33 -1.62 8.79 -12.35
N LYS A 34 -1.67 9.33 -13.57
CA LYS A 34 -2.86 9.34 -14.44
C LYS A 34 -3.31 7.96 -14.93
N GLU A 35 -2.49 6.92 -14.75
CA GLU A 35 -2.89 5.55 -15.06
C GLU A 35 -3.87 4.96 -14.03
N PHE A 36 -3.94 5.56 -12.85
CA PHE A 36 -4.87 5.18 -11.78
C PHE A 36 -5.90 6.28 -11.59
N VAL A 37 -7.11 5.89 -11.17
CA VAL A 37 -8.09 6.86 -10.68
C VAL A 37 -7.51 7.55 -9.44
N TYR A 38 -7.77 8.84 -9.30
CA TYR A 38 -7.43 9.60 -8.11
C TYR A 38 -8.68 9.80 -7.25
N PHE A 39 -8.57 9.52 -5.95
CA PHE A 39 -9.65 9.70 -4.99
C PHE A 39 -9.45 11.00 -4.19
N PRO A 40 -10.04 12.14 -4.61
CA PRO A 40 -9.83 13.40 -3.91
C PRO A 40 -10.42 13.34 -2.49
N LEU A 41 -9.74 14.00 -1.56
CA LEU A 41 -10.27 14.22 -0.21
C LEU A 41 -11.57 15.04 -0.28
N ARG A 42 -12.62 14.62 0.42
CA ARG A 42 -13.90 15.35 0.51
C ARG A 42 -14.30 15.52 1.97
N GLU A 43 -14.38 16.76 2.45
CA GLU A 43 -14.89 17.08 3.80
C GLU A 43 -14.20 16.26 4.92
N ASN A 44 -12.88 16.05 4.81
CA ASN A 44 -12.06 15.21 5.70
C ASN A 44 -12.41 13.71 5.69
N VAL A 45 -13.18 13.26 4.71
CA VAL A 45 -13.56 11.87 4.48
C VAL A 45 -13.03 11.42 3.11
N GLY A 46 -12.50 10.20 3.07
CA GLY A 46 -11.87 9.67 1.87
C GLY A 46 -10.44 10.19 1.66
N GLY A 47 -9.93 10.01 0.44
CA GLY A 47 -8.56 10.33 0.08
C GLY A 47 -7.90 9.20 -0.71
N ASP A 48 -6.73 9.50 -1.28
CA ASP A 48 -6.02 8.61 -2.20
C ASP A 48 -4.91 7.82 -1.51
N CYS A 49 -4.84 7.86 -0.17
CA CYS A 49 -3.73 7.28 0.60
C CYS A 49 -3.51 5.79 0.31
N THR A 50 -4.57 4.97 0.39
CA THR A 50 -4.46 3.53 0.19
C THR A 50 -4.28 3.16 -1.28
N ASN A 51 -4.95 3.87 -2.17
CA ASN A 51 -4.74 3.73 -3.61
C ASN A 51 -3.26 4.00 -3.96
N PHE A 52 -2.68 5.08 -3.44
CA PHE A 52 -1.27 5.41 -3.61
C PHE A 52 -0.33 4.36 -3.02
N THR A 53 -0.55 3.92 -1.78
CA THR A 53 0.28 2.85 -1.20
C THR A 53 0.16 1.54 -1.98
N SER A 54 -1.03 1.22 -2.50
CA SER A 54 -1.22 0.04 -3.35
C SER A 54 -0.47 0.15 -4.68
N GLN A 55 -0.45 1.34 -5.29
CA GLN A 55 0.38 1.60 -6.47
C GLN A 55 1.87 1.44 -6.17
N CYS A 56 2.34 1.90 -5.01
CA CYS A 56 3.73 1.70 -4.58
C CYS A 56 4.07 0.21 -4.41
N LEU A 57 3.18 -0.57 -3.77
CA LEU A 57 3.33 -2.01 -3.63
C LEU A 57 3.40 -2.71 -5.00
N LEU A 58 2.50 -2.34 -5.92
CA LEU A 58 2.47 -2.86 -7.29
C LEU A 58 3.78 -2.55 -8.02
N ALA A 59 4.28 -1.31 -7.91
CA ALA A 59 5.57 -0.93 -8.48
C ALA A 59 6.76 -1.66 -7.83
N GLY A 60 6.61 -2.07 -6.57
CA GLY A 60 7.55 -2.94 -5.86
C GLY A 60 7.48 -4.42 -6.25
N GLY A 61 6.68 -4.79 -7.25
CA GLY A 61 6.58 -6.17 -7.76
C GLY A 61 5.47 -7.01 -7.14
N ALA A 62 4.60 -6.43 -6.30
CA ALA A 62 3.46 -7.16 -5.76
C ALA A 62 2.48 -7.52 -6.88
N SER A 63 2.26 -8.83 -7.09
CA SER A 63 1.23 -9.29 -8.02
C SER A 63 -0.17 -9.08 -7.45
N MET A 64 -1.07 -8.61 -8.31
CA MET A 64 -2.49 -8.51 -7.95
C MET A 64 -3.09 -9.88 -7.69
N SER A 65 -3.98 -9.96 -6.71
CA SER A 65 -4.70 -11.17 -6.35
C SER A 65 -6.20 -10.93 -6.42
N TYR A 66 -6.95 -11.95 -6.82
CA TYR A 66 -8.42 -11.92 -6.86
C TYR A 66 -9.05 -12.83 -5.79
N SER A 67 -8.25 -13.68 -5.14
CA SER A 67 -8.66 -14.67 -4.15
C SER A 67 -7.42 -15.27 -3.45
N PRO A 68 -7.50 -15.71 -2.18
CA PRO A 68 -8.63 -15.57 -1.25
C PRO A 68 -8.73 -14.17 -0.64
N GLN A 69 -7.67 -13.37 -0.77
CA GLN A 69 -7.62 -11.97 -0.33
C GLN A 69 -7.50 -11.07 -1.58
N PRO A 70 -8.62 -10.56 -2.12
CA PRO A 70 -8.59 -9.74 -3.33
C PRO A 70 -7.82 -8.46 -3.07
N TRP A 71 -6.81 -8.17 -3.88
CA TRP A 71 -6.03 -6.93 -3.95
C TRP A 71 -5.72 -6.65 -5.42
N TYR A 72 -6.52 -5.79 -6.06
CA TYR A 72 -6.38 -5.53 -7.50
C TYR A 72 -6.91 -4.16 -7.90
N TYR A 73 -6.43 -3.69 -9.05
CA TYR A 73 -6.94 -2.54 -9.79
C TYR A 73 -6.96 -2.84 -11.28
N LYS A 74 -8.05 -2.48 -11.96
CA LYS A 74 -8.23 -2.61 -13.40
C LYS A 74 -8.71 -1.29 -13.97
N LYS A 75 -8.07 -0.85 -15.03
CA LYS A 75 -8.58 0.24 -15.88
C LYS A 75 -9.54 -0.37 -16.91
N LEU A 76 -10.71 0.23 -17.06
CA LEU A 76 -11.77 -0.24 -17.96
C LEU A 76 -11.93 0.73 -19.14
N LEU A 77 -12.22 0.19 -20.32
CA LEU A 77 -12.39 0.98 -21.54
C LEU A 77 -13.74 1.73 -21.55
N THR A 78 -14.78 1.10 -20.99
CA THR A 78 -16.14 1.62 -20.88
C THR A 78 -16.49 1.98 -19.44
N PRO A 79 -17.52 2.81 -19.17
CA PRO A 79 -17.98 3.09 -17.82
C PRO A 79 -18.43 1.83 -17.04
N PRO A 80 -18.16 1.73 -15.71
CA PRO A 80 -17.26 2.62 -14.96
C PRO A 80 -15.82 2.47 -15.45
N LYS A 81 -15.04 3.56 -15.52
CA LYS A 81 -13.69 3.58 -16.14
C LYS A 81 -12.62 2.78 -15.37
N TYR A 82 -12.95 2.21 -14.22
CA TYR A 82 -12.05 1.38 -13.42
C TYR A 82 -12.84 0.43 -12.50
N GLU A 83 -12.16 -0.59 -12.00
CA GLU A 83 -12.62 -1.54 -10.98
C GLU A 83 -11.46 -1.81 -10.03
N CYS A 84 -11.69 -1.83 -8.71
CA CYS A 84 -10.65 -2.18 -7.74
C CYS A 84 -11.24 -2.87 -6.51
N SER A 85 -10.44 -3.69 -5.82
CA SER A 85 -10.86 -4.28 -4.55
C SER A 85 -10.96 -3.24 -3.43
N ILE A 86 -11.70 -3.56 -2.37
CA ILE A 86 -11.78 -2.70 -1.18
C ILE A 86 -10.39 -2.52 -0.56
N SER A 87 -9.61 -3.60 -0.45
CA SER A 87 -8.22 -3.56 0.04
C SER A 87 -7.26 -2.74 -0.82
N TRP A 88 -7.56 -2.49 -2.10
CA TRP A 88 -6.74 -1.63 -2.94
C TRP A 88 -6.88 -0.16 -2.55
N SER A 89 -8.07 0.22 -2.06
CA SER A 89 -8.48 1.63 -1.91
C SER A 89 -8.85 2.05 -0.48
N VAL A 90 -8.96 1.11 0.47
CA VAL A 90 -9.36 1.37 1.87
C VAL A 90 -8.30 0.89 2.86
N ALA A 91 -7.80 1.81 3.70
CA ALA A 91 -6.68 1.57 4.60
C ALA A 91 -6.90 0.38 5.55
N HIS A 92 -8.10 0.30 6.14
CA HIS A 92 -8.47 -0.80 7.03
C HIS A 92 -8.36 -2.16 6.35
N SER A 93 -8.89 -2.26 5.13
CA SER A 93 -8.90 -3.50 4.36
C SER A 93 -7.51 -3.84 3.83
N LEU A 94 -6.68 -2.87 3.45
CA LEU A 94 -5.27 -3.12 3.08
C LEU A 94 -4.48 -3.67 4.28
N TYR A 95 -4.61 -3.04 5.45
CA TYR A 95 -3.93 -3.49 6.66
C TYR A 95 -4.22 -4.95 6.97
N TRP A 96 -5.51 -5.33 7.00
CA TRP A 96 -5.89 -6.71 7.28
C TRP A 96 -5.46 -7.67 6.18
N LEU A 97 -5.54 -7.28 4.90
CA LEU A 97 -5.05 -8.10 3.79
C LEU A 97 -3.57 -8.47 3.96
N LEU A 98 -2.72 -7.48 4.26
CA LEU A 98 -1.29 -7.70 4.46
C LEU A 98 -1.01 -8.65 5.64
N ARG A 99 -1.75 -8.49 6.74
CA ARG A 99 -1.64 -9.32 7.95
C ARG A 99 -2.14 -10.75 7.72
N VAL A 100 -3.26 -10.90 7.03
CA VAL A 100 -3.85 -12.21 6.73
C VAL A 100 -2.97 -12.97 5.72
N ASN A 101 -2.43 -12.28 4.71
CA ASN A 101 -1.50 -12.90 3.78
C ASN A 101 -0.21 -13.37 4.47
N ASP A 102 0.31 -12.58 5.42
CA ASP A 102 1.44 -12.97 6.30
C ASP A 102 1.09 -14.21 7.14
N GLU A 103 -0.03 -14.18 7.86
CA GLU A 103 -0.43 -15.26 8.77
C GLU A 103 -0.75 -16.58 8.03
N LYS A 104 -1.39 -16.50 6.86
CA LYS A 104 -1.84 -17.68 6.10
C LYS A 104 -0.86 -18.12 5.01
N GLY A 105 0.21 -17.36 4.76
CA GLY A 105 1.14 -17.63 3.67
C GLY A 105 0.51 -17.47 2.28
N TYR A 106 -0.49 -16.60 2.11
CA TYR A 106 -1.13 -16.38 0.81
C TYR A 106 -0.24 -15.56 -0.14
N PRO A 107 -0.34 -15.77 -1.47
CA PRO A 107 0.44 -15.01 -2.44
C PRO A 107 0.06 -13.53 -2.44
N GLY A 108 0.98 -12.69 -2.95
CA GLY A 108 0.80 -11.23 -3.02
C GLY A 108 1.44 -10.51 -1.83
N PRO A 109 1.15 -9.21 -1.66
CA PRO A 109 1.81 -8.40 -0.63
C PRO A 109 1.44 -8.88 0.77
N LYS A 110 2.47 -8.99 1.62
CA LYS A 110 2.41 -9.38 3.02
C LYS A 110 2.98 -8.28 3.90
N GLY A 111 2.56 -8.25 5.15
CA GLY A 111 3.03 -7.25 6.11
C GLY A 111 3.21 -7.84 7.50
N LYS A 112 4.47 -8.00 7.92
CA LYS A 112 4.79 -8.42 9.28
C LYS A 112 4.73 -7.22 10.22
N GLN A 113 3.78 -7.22 11.16
CA GLN A 113 3.70 -6.15 12.14
C GLN A 113 4.89 -6.18 13.10
N ILE A 114 5.51 -5.02 13.31
CA ILE A 114 6.62 -4.82 14.25
C ILE A 114 6.26 -3.77 15.29
N THR A 115 6.80 -3.91 16.50
CA THR A 115 6.63 -2.94 17.59
C THR A 115 7.77 -1.94 17.65
N ASN A 116 8.99 -2.37 17.32
CA ASN A 116 10.17 -1.51 17.30
C ASN A 116 10.30 -0.81 15.93
N LYS A 117 9.95 0.48 15.88
CA LYS A 117 10.06 1.32 14.66
C LYS A 117 11.47 1.35 14.06
N ASN A 118 12.53 1.09 14.84
CA ASN A 118 13.90 1.14 14.33
C ASN A 118 14.20 0.02 13.33
N LEU A 119 13.37 -1.03 13.29
CA LEU A 119 13.42 -2.12 12.32
C LEU A 119 12.77 -1.77 10.97
N LEU A 120 12.14 -0.59 10.85
CA LEU A 120 11.58 -0.13 9.57
C LEU A 120 12.67 0.09 8.54
N GLU A 121 12.33 -0.24 7.30
CA GLU A 121 13.13 -0.02 6.11
C GLU A 121 12.36 0.82 5.09
N LEU A 122 13.08 1.32 4.08
CA LEU A 122 12.45 1.95 2.94
C LEU A 122 11.46 0.99 2.27
N GLY A 123 10.32 1.52 1.84
CA GLY A 123 9.24 0.75 1.23
C GLY A 123 8.35 -0.01 2.22
N ASP A 124 8.64 0.04 3.52
CA ASP A 124 7.68 -0.42 4.53
C ASP A 124 6.48 0.53 4.63
N ILE A 125 5.36 0.06 5.18
CA ILE A 125 4.13 0.85 5.27
C ILE A 125 3.75 1.05 6.73
N ILE A 126 3.29 2.25 7.04
CA ILE A 126 2.64 2.56 8.30
C ILE A 126 1.13 2.68 8.12
N PHE A 127 0.40 2.37 9.18
CA PHE A 127 -1.03 2.56 9.25
C PHE A 127 -1.39 3.35 10.50
N LEU A 128 -2.22 4.38 10.36
CA LEU A 128 -2.71 5.16 11.49
C LEU A 128 -4.04 4.59 11.96
N ARG A 129 -4.21 4.49 13.29
CA ARG A 129 -5.41 3.95 13.93
C ARG A 129 -5.99 4.97 14.91
N ASP A 130 -7.32 5.07 14.93
CA ASP A 130 -8.05 5.87 15.89
C ASP A 130 -8.32 5.10 17.21
N SER A 131 -8.89 5.81 18.18
CA SER A 131 -9.27 5.30 19.50
C SER A 131 -10.33 4.20 19.45
N LYS A 132 -11.14 4.15 18.37
CA LYS A 132 -12.17 3.12 18.15
C LYS A 132 -11.61 1.86 17.49
N GLY A 133 -10.35 1.84 17.09
CA GLY A 133 -9.73 0.70 16.44
C GLY A 133 -9.75 0.73 14.91
N LEU A 134 -10.30 1.79 14.31
CA LEU A 134 -10.33 1.94 12.87
C LEU A 134 -8.96 2.37 12.35
N VAL A 135 -8.32 1.50 11.55
CA VAL A 135 -7.23 1.90 10.66
C VAL A 135 -7.78 2.76 9.53
N PHE A 136 -7.41 4.04 9.50
CA PHE A 136 -8.03 5.03 8.60
C PHE A 136 -7.05 5.63 7.58
N HIS A 137 -5.74 5.41 7.74
CA HIS A 137 -4.74 5.99 6.84
C HIS A 137 -3.57 5.03 6.62
N SER A 138 -3.01 5.03 5.42
CA SER A 138 -1.80 4.28 5.05
C SER A 138 -0.78 5.20 4.38
N ALA A 139 0.50 5.00 4.70
CA ALA A 139 1.59 5.77 4.10
C ALA A 139 2.86 4.91 3.97
N ILE A 140 3.67 5.16 2.93
CA ILE A 140 4.90 4.41 2.66
C ILE A 140 6.12 5.16 3.20
N ILE A 141 7.07 4.44 3.81
CA ILE A 141 8.35 4.99 4.25
C ILE A 141 9.25 5.23 3.04
N THR A 142 9.64 6.48 2.79
CA THR A 142 10.46 6.89 1.63
C THR A 142 11.82 7.45 2.02
N SER A 143 12.02 7.79 3.28
CA SER A 143 13.31 8.26 3.79
C SER A 143 13.40 8.10 5.31
N PHE A 144 14.57 8.39 5.85
CA PHE A 144 14.80 8.52 7.28
C PHE A 144 15.62 9.79 7.55
N THR A 145 15.36 10.43 8.68
CA THR A 145 16.25 11.48 9.20
C THR A 145 17.61 10.89 9.61
N SER A 146 18.60 11.74 9.89
CA SER A 146 19.90 11.32 10.44
C SER A 146 19.78 10.50 11.73
N ASN A 147 18.75 10.77 12.55
CA ASN A 147 18.48 10.05 13.79
C ASN A 147 17.59 8.80 13.58
N ARG A 148 17.47 8.29 12.35
CA ARG A 148 16.64 7.12 11.99
C ARG A 148 15.13 7.29 12.24
N GLU A 149 14.64 8.52 12.39
CA GLU A 149 13.19 8.77 12.38
C GLU A 149 12.61 8.58 10.97
N PRO A 150 11.56 7.76 10.79
CA PRO A 150 10.97 7.48 9.49
C PRO A 150 10.24 8.70 8.91
N LEU A 151 10.43 8.91 7.61
CA LEU A 151 9.73 9.89 6.81
C LEU A 151 8.86 9.20 5.77
N ILE A 152 7.66 9.73 5.55
CA ILE A 152 6.62 9.11 4.74
C ILE A 152 6.25 9.90 3.49
N ALA A 153 5.72 9.19 2.50
CA ALA A 153 4.95 9.75 1.40
C ALA A 153 3.48 9.28 1.44
N GLN A 154 2.55 10.14 1.02
CA GLN A 154 1.10 9.91 1.06
C GLN A 154 0.31 10.82 0.10
N HIS A 155 -0.91 10.42 -0.27
CA HIS A 155 -1.84 11.21 -1.11
C HIS A 155 -3.16 11.56 -0.39
N THR A 156 -3.10 12.13 0.81
CA THR A 156 -4.30 12.78 1.38
C THR A 156 -4.23 14.29 1.26
N PHE A 157 -3.02 14.84 1.39
CA PHE A 157 -2.71 16.23 1.06
C PHE A 157 -1.43 16.31 0.22
N ASP A 158 -1.11 15.22 -0.51
CA ASP A 158 0.04 15.07 -1.40
C ASP A 158 1.37 15.51 -0.78
N ALA A 159 2.06 14.57 -0.12
CA ALA A 159 3.27 14.88 0.62
C ALA A 159 4.36 13.82 0.41
N LEU A 160 5.61 14.28 0.43
CA LEU A 160 6.82 13.48 0.28
C LEU A 160 7.79 13.81 1.40
N ASN A 161 8.34 12.78 2.04
CA ASN A 161 9.35 12.89 3.10
C ASN A 161 8.93 13.76 4.30
N ILE A 162 7.66 13.71 4.70
CA ILE A 162 7.18 14.36 5.92
C ILE A 162 7.34 13.44 7.13
N ALA A 163 7.43 14.00 8.35
CA ALA A 163 7.44 13.18 9.55
C ALA A 163 6.04 12.62 9.85
N ILE A 164 5.97 11.45 10.49
CA ILE A 164 4.69 10.81 10.86
C ILE A 164 3.87 11.66 11.85
N LYS A 165 4.50 12.59 12.56
CA LYS A 165 3.80 13.54 13.44
C LYS A 165 3.10 14.68 12.68
N ASP A 166 3.51 14.94 11.44
CA ASP A 166 3.00 16.05 10.62
C ASP A 166 1.89 15.60 9.65
N THR A 167 1.46 14.33 9.72
CA THR A 167 0.25 13.81 9.06
C THR A 167 -0.95 13.83 10.01
N TRP A 168 -2.01 13.09 9.70
CA TRP A 168 -3.27 13.04 10.45
C TRP A 168 -3.09 12.73 11.94
N PRO A 169 -3.87 13.37 12.84
CA PRO A 169 -3.99 12.97 14.23
C PRO A 169 -4.38 11.49 14.36
N ARG A 170 -3.77 10.79 15.32
CA ARG A 170 -3.91 9.35 15.50
C ARG A 170 -3.67 8.96 16.95
N ASP A 171 -4.37 7.92 17.38
CA ASP A 171 -4.20 7.32 18.71
C ASP A 171 -3.08 6.27 18.71
N ALA A 172 -2.88 5.56 17.59
CA ALA A 172 -1.81 4.58 17.46
C ALA A 172 -1.28 4.49 16.02
N ILE A 173 -0.10 3.88 15.88
CA ILE A 173 0.54 3.58 14.60
C ILE A 173 0.86 2.08 14.55
N HIS A 174 0.48 1.43 13.46
CA HIS A 174 0.98 0.10 13.11
C HIS A 174 2.12 0.22 12.10
N TYR A 175 3.23 -0.46 12.38
CA TYR A 175 4.39 -0.54 11.51
C TYR A 175 4.41 -1.92 10.86
N LEU A 176 4.29 -1.99 9.53
CA LEU A 176 4.31 -3.26 8.79
C LEU A 176 5.56 -3.34 7.92
N LYS A 177 6.39 -4.35 8.19
CA LYS A 177 7.48 -4.73 7.28
C LYS A 177 6.91 -5.44 6.08
N ILE A 178 7.07 -4.85 4.91
CA ILE A 178 6.50 -5.37 3.67
C ILE A 178 7.42 -6.39 3.03
N TYR A 179 6.82 -7.48 2.55
CA TYR A 179 7.46 -8.52 1.76
C TYR A 179 6.43 -9.21 0.87
N LEU A 180 6.89 -10.15 0.04
CA LEU A 180 6.08 -10.93 -0.91
C LEU A 180 6.17 -12.42 -0.63
#